data_AF-A0A9D8MM51-F1
#
_entry.id   AF-A0A9D8MM51-F1
#
_cell.length_a   1.000
_cell.length_b   1.000
_cell.length_c   1.000
_cell.angle_alpha   90.00
_cell.angle_beta   90.00
_cell.angle_gamma   90.00
#
_symmetry.space_group_name_H-M   'P 1'
#
loop_
_entity.id
_entity.type
_entity.pdbx_description
1 polymer ?
#
loop_
_entity_poly.entity_id
_entity_poly.type
_entity_poly.pdbx_seq_one_letter_code
_entity_poly.pdbx_strand_id
1 'polypeptide(L)'
;MVFLPEPEIILTHESDLDGFVSGLLLRKLARQLHGIDCELQAWNNEAWSKRQLLEHTAWVCDLTFEKRMDKPSWVVIDHHQTADRPTHTQLIHSTEKSASLLCYELCKEAGIQSPELDKIVHYSNIADLFLEDDPDFEIATDYANLVKSYTFWKLYYVIEGQLERLFDHPLLKVMEVKRQIENPIGLDWSRENITPINDEIAVVEIA
;
A
#
# COMPACT_ATOMS: atom_id res chain seq x y z
N MET A 1 14.34 17.72 -8.53
CA MET A 1 14.86 16.79 -7.52
C MET A 1 14.18 17.08 -6.21
N VAL A 2 13.40 16.13 -5.71
CA VAL A 2 12.83 16.15 -4.37
C VAL A 2 13.98 16.03 -3.36
N PHE A 3 14.01 16.87 -2.32
CA PHE A 3 14.99 16.73 -1.25
C PHE A 3 14.46 15.75 -0.20
N LEU A 4 15.08 14.58 -0.07
CA LEU A 4 14.67 13.57 0.92
C LEU A 4 15.67 13.58 2.10
N PRO A 5 15.32 14.16 3.27
CA PRO A 5 16.20 14.17 4.43
C PRO A 5 16.39 12.74 4.97
N GLU A 6 17.48 12.49 5.71
CA GLU A 6 17.74 11.19 6.34
C GLU A 6 16.66 10.86 7.38
N PRO A 7 15.80 9.83 7.16
CA PRO A 7 14.67 9.55 8.03
C PRO A 7 15.11 8.83 9.32
N GLU A 8 14.58 9.27 10.46
CA GLU A 8 14.65 8.49 11.70
C GLU A 8 13.72 7.27 11.64
N ILE A 9 12.62 7.41 10.91
CA ILE A 9 11.58 6.40 10.78
C ILE A 9 10.86 6.47 9.42
N ILE A 10 10.39 5.32 8.96
CA ILE A 10 9.41 5.17 7.88
C ILE A 10 8.08 4.68 8.47
N LEU A 11 6.99 5.33 8.10
CA LEU A 11 5.63 5.05 8.57
C LEU A 11 4.73 4.71 7.37
N THR A 12 4.00 3.60 7.43
CA THR A 12 3.12 3.16 6.33
C THR A 12 1.80 2.57 6.82
N HIS A 13 0.83 2.41 5.92
CA HIS A 13 -0.39 1.64 6.19
C HIS A 13 -0.12 0.13 6.26
N GLU A 14 -0.86 -0.59 7.11
CA GLU A 14 -0.59 -2.01 7.37
C GLU A 14 -1.50 -3.01 6.65
N SER A 15 -2.62 -2.57 6.06
CA SER A 15 -3.72 -3.50 5.75
C SER A 15 -3.83 -3.97 4.29
N ASP A 16 -3.10 -3.33 3.38
CA ASP A 16 -3.18 -3.60 1.94
C ASP A 16 -1.79 -3.67 1.26
N LEU A 17 -1.82 -3.93 -0.04
CA LEU A 17 -0.61 -4.04 -0.85
C LEU A 17 0.08 -2.70 -1.04
N ASP A 18 -0.66 -1.60 -1.06
CA ASP A 18 -0.09 -0.30 -1.34
C ASP A 18 0.81 0.16 -0.20
N GLY A 19 0.33 0.07 1.04
CA GLY A 19 1.13 0.33 2.24
C GLY A 19 2.31 -0.63 2.37
N PHE A 20 2.13 -1.90 2.00
CA PHE A 20 3.21 -2.90 2.03
C PHE A 20 4.33 -2.61 1.04
N VAL A 21 3.98 -2.35 -0.22
CA VAL A 21 4.94 -2.08 -1.29
C VAL A 21 5.61 -0.73 -1.09
N SER A 22 4.84 0.33 -0.82
CA SER A 22 5.38 1.68 -0.58
C SER A 22 6.38 1.70 0.58
N GLY A 23 6.04 1.11 1.73
CA GLY A 23 6.93 1.08 2.90
C GLY A 23 8.24 0.33 2.64
N LEU A 24 8.20 -0.79 1.91
CA LEU A 24 9.39 -1.55 1.54
C LEU A 24 10.25 -0.84 0.49
N LEU A 25 9.64 -0.14 -0.46
CA LEU A 25 10.34 0.72 -1.42
C LEU A 25 11.07 1.85 -0.71
N LEU A 26 10.43 2.52 0.26
CA LEU A 26 11.08 3.58 1.03
C LEU A 26 12.25 3.07 1.86
N ARG A 27 12.20 1.84 2.40
CA ARG A 27 13.38 1.23 3.04
C ARG A 27 14.53 1.02 2.06
N LYS A 28 14.24 0.53 0.84
CA LYS A 28 15.26 0.41 -0.22
C LYS A 28 15.84 1.79 -0.57
N LEU A 29 15.00 2.81 -0.66
CA LEU A 29 15.40 4.18 -0.95
C LEU A 29 16.28 4.79 0.16
N ALA A 30 15.93 4.59 1.43
CA ALA A 30 16.72 5.05 2.57
C ALA A 30 18.13 4.43 2.58
N ARG A 31 18.22 3.13 2.27
CA ARG A 31 19.51 2.43 2.12
C ARG A 31 20.34 3.02 0.97
N GLN A 32 19.70 3.31 -0.16
CA GLN A 32 20.38 3.84 -1.35
C GLN A 32 20.88 5.27 -1.15
N LEU A 33 20.06 6.15 -0.56
CA LEU A 33 20.39 7.56 -0.41
C LEU A 33 21.29 7.85 0.78
N HIS A 34 21.09 7.15 1.89
CA HIS A 34 21.71 7.48 3.18
C HIS A 34 22.52 6.32 3.78
N GLY A 35 22.50 5.13 3.19
CA GLY A 35 23.25 3.98 3.70
C GLY A 35 22.68 3.39 5.00
N ILE A 36 21.45 3.73 5.37
CA ILE A 36 20.81 3.30 6.62
C ILE A 36 19.76 2.22 6.37
N ASP A 37 19.63 1.29 7.32
CA ASP A 37 18.46 0.43 7.40
C ASP A 37 17.42 1.04 8.34
N CYS A 38 16.67 2.01 7.81
CA CYS A 38 15.69 2.77 8.59
C CYS A 38 14.58 1.87 9.16
N GLU A 39 14.15 2.16 10.39
CA GLU A 39 13.02 1.49 11.03
C GLU A 39 11.75 1.73 10.21
N LEU A 40 10.97 0.68 10.01
CA LEU A 40 9.66 0.73 9.38
C LEU A 40 8.59 0.35 10.39
N GLN A 41 7.56 1.18 10.52
CA GLN A 41 6.38 0.86 11.30
C GLN A 41 5.14 0.92 10.40
N ALA A 42 4.32 -0.12 10.47
CA ALA A 42 3.06 -0.22 9.75
C ALA A 42 1.92 0.02 10.75
N TRP A 43 0.91 0.79 10.33
CA TRP A 43 -0.18 1.24 11.18
C TRP A 43 -1.54 1.04 10.51
N ASN A 44 -2.54 0.56 11.27
CA ASN A 44 -3.94 0.74 10.89
C ASN A 44 -4.42 2.15 11.26
N ASN A 45 -5.55 2.55 10.69
CA ASN A 45 -6.13 3.89 10.85
C ASN A 45 -6.43 4.24 12.30
N GLU A 46 -6.94 3.29 13.10
CA GLU A 46 -7.30 3.56 14.49
C GLU A 46 -6.05 3.88 15.32
N ALA A 47 -5.02 3.03 15.24
CA ALA A 47 -3.78 3.23 15.98
C ALA A 47 -3.00 4.46 15.47
N TRP A 48 -2.99 4.68 14.14
CA TRP A 48 -2.35 5.83 13.51
C TRP A 48 -2.91 7.15 14.04
N SER A 49 -4.24 7.27 14.13
CA SER A 49 -4.93 8.48 14.61
C SER A 49 -4.53 8.88 16.03
N LYS A 50 -4.09 7.91 16.84
CA LYS A 50 -3.68 8.10 18.24
C LYS A 50 -2.17 8.20 18.42
N ARG A 51 -1.39 7.91 17.37
CA ARG A 51 0.08 7.88 17.43
C ARG A 51 0.63 9.29 17.65
N GLN A 52 1.44 9.44 18.69
CA GLN A 52 2.25 10.66 18.85
C GLN A 52 3.34 10.70 17.78
N LEU A 53 3.49 11.86 17.15
CA LEU A 53 4.51 12.10 16.13
C LEU A 53 5.64 12.85 16.84
N LEU A 54 6.67 12.15 17.31
CA LEU A 54 7.74 12.73 18.14
C LEU A 54 9.05 12.91 17.35
N GLU A 55 9.17 12.20 16.24
CA GLU A 55 10.37 12.13 15.41
C GLU A 55 10.64 13.49 14.74
N HIS A 56 11.93 13.83 14.63
CA HIS A 56 12.35 15.07 13.99
C HIS A 56 12.27 14.95 12.46
N THR A 57 12.64 13.79 11.93
CA THR A 57 12.64 13.48 10.50
C THR A 57 11.93 12.16 10.26
N ALA A 58 10.93 12.14 9.38
CA ALA A 58 10.21 10.92 9.05
C ALA A 58 9.82 10.91 7.57
N TRP A 59 9.77 9.72 6.99
CA TRP A 59 9.07 9.50 5.72
C TRP A 59 7.77 8.75 6.01
N VAL A 60 6.66 9.24 5.48
CA VAL A 60 5.34 8.64 5.64
C VAL A 60 4.80 8.30 4.27
N CYS A 61 4.28 7.09 4.10
CA CYS A 61 3.57 6.69 2.89
C CYS A 61 2.20 6.09 3.21
N ASP A 62 1.28 6.22 2.26
CA ASP A 62 -0.04 5.59 2.30
C ASP A 62 -0.88 5.88 3.56
N LEU A 63 -0.62 7.03 4.19
CA LEU A 63 -1.37 7.49 5.34
C LEU A 63 -1.82 8.90 5.02
N THR A 64 -3.15 9.09 5.01
CA THR A 64 -3.78 10.36 4.63
C THR A 64 -3.09 11.53 5.31
N PHE A 65 -2.63 12.51 4.52
CA PHE A 65 -2.00 13.69 5.09
C PHE A 65 -2.97 14.45 6.01
N GLU A 66 -2.54 14.63 7.26
CA GLU A 66 -3.26 15.39 8.30
C GLU A 66 -2.38 16.53 8.83
N LYS A 67 -2.98 17.63 9.28
CA LYS A 67 -2.25 18.80 9.80
C LYS A 67 -1.19 18.47 10.88
N ARG A 68 -1.37 17.43 11.69
CA ARG A 68 -0.38 17.00 12.71
C ARG A 68 0.94 16.51 12.12
N MET A 69 0.95 16.12 10.85
CA MET A 69 2.11 15.67 10.10
C MET A 69 2.92 16.85 9.54
N ASP A 70 2.37 18.07 9.54
CA ASP A 70 2.96 19.27 8.93
C ASP A 70 4.19 19.81 9.70
N LYS A 71 5.29 19.09 9.56
CA LYS A 71 6.59 19.31 10.21
C LYS A 71 7.71 19.53 9.17
N PRO A 72 8.71 20.37 9.46
CA PRO A 72 9.72 20.78 8.47
C PRO A 72 10.53 19.67 7.80
N SER A 73 10.95 18.64 8.55
CA SER A 73 11.79 17.55 8.01
C SER A 73 10.98 16.27 7.76
N TRP A 74 9.67 16.40 7.61
CA TRP A 74 8.81 15.27 7.28
C TRP A 74 8.53 15.28 5.78
N VAL A 75 8.54 14.08 5.19
CA VAL A 75 8.11 13.84 3.81
C VAL A 75 6.92 12.91 3.85
N VAL A 76 5.85 13.28 3.15
CA VAL A 76 4.62 12.50 3.07
C VAL A 76 4.36 12.17 1.61
N ILE A 77 4.18 10.89 1.31
CA ILE A 77 3.99 10.33 -0.02
C ILE A 77 2.67 9.59 -0.03
N ASP A 78 1.62 10.24 -0.51
CA ASP A 78 0.26 9.79 -0.28
C ASP A 78 -0.62 10.05 -1.50
N HIS A 79 -1.72 9.34 -1.61
CA HIS A 79 -2.68 9.44 -2.71
C HIS A 79 -4.10 9.78 -2.24
N HIS A 80 -4.38 9.61 -0.95
CA HIS A 80 -5.70 9.85 -0.38
C HIS A 80 -6.14 11.31 -0.56
N GLN A 81 -7.44 11.52 -0.71
CA GLN A 81 -7.97 12.88 -0.67
C GLN A 81 -7.72 13.51 0.70
N THR A 82 -7.19 14.74 0.69
CA THR A 82 -7.00 15.53 1.91
C THR A 82 -7.47 16.96 1.69
N ALA A 83 -8.09 17.54 2.73
CA ALA A 83 -8.46 18.95 2.75
C ALA A 83 -7.32 19.84 3.27
N ASP A 84 -6.34 19.26 3.95
CA ASP A 84 -5.22 19.97 4.53
C ASP A 84 -4.15 20.33 3.49
N ARG A 85 -3.47 21.45 3.70
CA ARG A 85 -2.35 21.89 2.86
C ARG A 85 -1.07 21.99 3.69
N PRO A 86 0.05 21.41 3.22
CA PRO A 86 1.30 21.48 3.94
C PRO A 86 1.85 22.92 3.94
N THR A 87 2.42 23.32 5.07
CA THR A 87 3.16 24.59 5.22
C THR A 87 4.65 24.34 5.39
N HIS A 88 5.00 23.21 6.02
CA HIS A 88 6.37 22.84 6.38
C HIS A 88 6.78 21.50 5.77
N THR A 89 5.88 20.51 5.77
CA THR A 89 6.15 19.18 5.22
C THR A 89 6.26 19.20 3.71
N GLN A 90 7.11 18.32 3.18
CA GLN A 90 7.08 18.03 1.75
C GLN A 90 6.02 16.96 1.46
N LEU A 91 4.95 17.36 0.78
CA LEU A 91 3.89 16.45 0.33
C LEU A 91 4.10 16.09 -1.14
N ILE A 92 4.27 14.81 -1.43
CA ILE A 92 4.31 14.21 -2.77
C ILE A 92 2.98 13.48 -2.94
N HIS A 93 2.10 14.02 -3.79
CA HIS A 93 0.70 13.61 -3.79
C HIS A 93 0.08 13.52 -5.18
N SER A 94 -0.74 12.49 -5.38
CA SER A 94 -1.57 12.32 -6.57
C SER A 94 -2.72 11.37 -6.27
N THR A 95 -3.96 11.76 -6.59
CA THR A 95 -5.13 10.88 -6.49
C THR A 95 -5.23 9.86 -7.62
N GLU A 96 -4.39 9.99 -8.65
CA GLU A 96 -4.41 9.16 -9.87
C GLU A 96 -3.35 8.04 -9.83
N LYS A 97 -2.61 7.94 -8.72
CA LYS A 97 -1.53 6.99 -8.52
C LYS A 97 -1.63 6.46 -7.11
N SER A 98 -1.39 5.18 -6.93
CA SER A 98 -1.15 4.58 -5.61
C SER A 98 0.13 5.15 -4.96
N ALA A 99 0.24 5.07 -3.64
CA ALA A 99 1.43 5.49 -2.90
C ALA A 99 2.66 4.64 -3.26
N SER A 100 2.49 3.36 -3.58
CA SER A 100 3.55 2.50 -4.09
C SER A 100 4.14 3.01 -5.41
N LEU A 101 3.29 3.47 -6.35
CA LEU A 101 3.76 4.05 -7.60
C LEU A 101 4.52 5.36 -7.37
N LEU A 102 4.02 6.24 -6.49
CA LEU A 102 4.72 7.47 -6.10
C LEU A 102 6.10 7.17 -5.48
N CYS A 103 6.16 6.21 -4.54
CA CYS A 103 7.42 5.78 -3.92
C CYS A 103 8.37 5.14 -4.95
N TYR A 104 7.84 4.41 -5.92
CA TYR A 104 8.65 3.77 -6.95
C TYR A 104 9.24 4.78 -7.94
N GLU A 105 8.54 5.86 -8.25
CA GLU A 105 9.10 6.96 -9.06
C GLU A 105 10.34 7.56 -8.40
N LEU A 106 10.32 7.77 -7.08
CA LEU A 106 11.49 8.20 -6.30
C LEU A 106 12.61 7.15 -6.32
N CYS A 107 12.25 5.85 -6.22
CA CYS A 107 13.21 4.75 -6.34
C CYS A 107 13.91 4.76 -7.70
N LYS A 108 13.17 4.93 -8.80
CA LYS A 108 13.73 5.01 -10.16
C LYS A 108 14.67 6.20 -10.31
N GLU A 109 14.33 7.36 -9.76
CA GLU A 109 15.22 8.53 -9.75
C GLU A 109 16.55 8.25 -9.01
N ALA A 110 16.53 7.39 -7.98
CA ALA A 110 17.71 6.95 -7.24
C ALA A 110 18.43 5.73 -7.86
N GLY A 111 17.99 5.26 -9.03
CA GLY A 111 18.57 4.12 -9.74
C GLY A 111 18.12 2.74 -9.23
N ILE A 112 17.06 2.68 -8.41
CA ILE A 112 16.46 1.44 -7.91
C ILE A 112 15.33 1.03 -8.85
N GLN A 113 15.56 -0.05 -9.61
CA GLN A 113 14.58 -0.61 -10.55
C GLN A 113 14.91 -2.07 -10.83
N SER A 114 13.88 -2.88 -11.05
CA SER A 114 14.01 -4.24 -11.58
C SER A 114 12.71 -4.64 -12.27
N PRO A 115 12.71 -5.66 -13.16
CA PRO A 115 11.48 -6.16 -13.76
C PRO A 115 10.42 -6.61 -12.74
N GLU A 116 10.84 -7.14 -11.61
CA GLU A 116 9.98 -7.55 -10.50
C GLU A 116 9.39 -6.33 -9.78
N LEU A 117 10.19 -5.29 -9.55
CA LEU A 117 9.71 -4.04 -8.96
C LEU A 117 8.72 -3.32 -9.89
N ASP A 118 8.98 -3.30 -11.20
CA ASP A 118 8.04 -2.76 -12.19
C ASP A 118 6.68 -3.47 -12.11
N LYS A 119 6.69 -4.80 -12.03
CA LYS A 119 5.47 -5.61 -11.96
C LYS A 119 4.71 -5.44 -10.65
N ILE A 120 5.37 -5.52 -9.50
CA ILE A 120 4.66 -5.47 -8.21
C ILE A 120 4.05 -4.10 -7.97
N VAL A 121 4.71 -3.04 -8.42
CA VAL A 121 4.18 -1.67 -8.35
C VAL A 121 3.00 -1.49 -9.31
N HIS A 122 3.08 -2.08 -10.51
CA HIS A 122 1.94 -2.10 -11.44
C HIS A 122 0.73 -2.81 -10.82
N TYR A 123 0.92 -3.99 -10.23
CA TYR A 123 -0.14 -4.73 -9.54
C TYR A 123 -0.71 -3.96 -8.35
N SER A 124 0.15 -3.34 -7.54
CA SER A 124 -0.28 -2.48 -6.44
C SER A 124 -1.16 -1.35 -6.94
N ASN A 125 -0.75 -0.66 -8.01
CA ASN A 125 -1.51 0.46 -8.56
C ASN A 125 -2.86 0.04 -9.15
N ILE A 126 -2.93 -1.11 -9.83
CA ILE A 126 -4.18 -1.66 -10.36
C ILE A 126 -5.15 -2.00 -9.23
N ALA A 127 -4.67 -2.73 -8.23
CA ALA A 127 -5.51 -3.20 -7.13
C ALA A 127 -6.01 -2.06 -6.24
N ASP A 128 -5.14 -1.09 -5.98
CA ASP A 128 -5.44 0.07 -5.13
C ASP A 128 -6.43 1.03 -5.79
N LEU A 129 -6.21 1.37 -7.07
CA LEU A 129 -7.11 2.25 -7.84
C LEU A 129 -8.31 1.49 -8.46
N PHE A 130 -8.41 0.19 -8.19
CA PHE A 130 -9.48 -0.68 -8.67
C PHE A 130 -9.69 -0.62 -10.20
N LEU A 131 -8.62 -0.78 -10.97
CA LEU A 131 -8.64 -0.68 -12.44
C LEU A 131 -9.15 -1.99 -13.07
N GLU A 132 -10.45 -2.26 -12.98
CA GLU A 132 -11.08 -3.51 -13.42
C GLU A 132 -10.83 -3.89 -14.89
N ASP A 133 -10.72 -2.89 -15.77
CA ASP A 133 -10.50 -3.10 -17.21
C ASP A 133 -9.04 -3.47 -17.55
N ASP A 134 -8.13 -3.41 -16.57
CA ASP A 134 -6.73 -3.79 -16.78
C ASP A 134 -6.60 -5.31 -16.96
N PRO A 135 -5.86 -5.80 -17.98
CA PRO A 135 -5.70 -7.24 -18.20
C PRO A 135 -5.08 -7.99 -17.01
N ASP A 136 -4.32 -7.28 -16.15
CA ASP A 136 -3.69 -7.85 -14.97
C ASP A 136 -4.53 -7.67 -13.69
N PHE A 137 -5.78 -7.18 -13.78
CA PHE A 137 -6.62 -6.91 -12.60
C PHE A 137 -6.83 -8.12 -11.68
N GLU A 138 -7.09 -9.30 -12.25
CA GLU A 138 -7.29 -10.51 -11.44
C GLU A 138 -6.02 -10.90 -10.67
N ILE A 139 -4.86 -10.86 -11.33
CA ILE A 139 -3.59 -11.21 -10.69
C ILE A 139 -3.18 -10.14 -9.67
N ALA A 140 -3.38 -8.86 -9.98
CA ALA A 140 -3.18 -7.76 -9.04
C ALA A 140 -3.99 -7.96 -7.75
N THR A 141 -5.25 -8.39 -7.89
CA THR A 141 -6.13 -8.71 -6.77
C THR A 141 -5.62 -9.89 -5.94
N ASP A 142 -4.99 -10.90 -6.55
CA ASP A 142 -4.35 -11.99 -5.80
C ASP A 142 -3.20 -11.48 -4.92
N TYR A 143 -2.36 -10.59 -5.46
CA TYR A 143 -1.29 -9.96 -4.67
C TYR A 143 -1.85 -9.08 -3.55
N ALA A 144 -2.93 -8.34 -3.80
CA ALA A 144 -3.61 -7.56 -2.77
C ALA A 144 -4.16 -8.44 -1.64
N ASN A 145 -4.75 -9.58 -2.01
CA ASN A 145 -5.27 -10.55 -1.05
C ASN A 145 -4.19 -11.26 -0.23
N LEU A 146 -2.93 -11.32 -0.70
CA LEU A 146 -1.83 -11.84 0.10
C LEU A 146 -1.65 -11.03 1.38
N VAL A 147 -1.60 -9.70 1.28
CA VAL A 147 -1.40 -8.85 2.47
C VAL A 147 -2.59 -8.97 3.41
N LYS A 148 -3.82 -8.98 2.87
CA LYS A 148 -5.04 -9.18 3.69
C LYS A 148 -5.05 -10.53 4.39
N SER A 149 -4.59 -11.60 3.74
CA SER A 149 -4.62 -12.96 4.28
C SER A 149 -3.48 -13.25 5.26
N TYR A 150 -2.29 -12.70 5.00
CA TYR A 150 -1.09 -13.02 5.77
C TYR A 150 -0.66 -11.89 6.72
N THR A 151 -1.22 -10.70 6.60
CA THR A 151 -0.87 -9.47 7.33
C THR A 151 0.56 -8.97 7.05
N PHE A 152 0.75 -7.65 7.19
CA PHE A 152 2.00 -6.96 6.83
C PHE A 152 3.25 -7.66 7.34
N TRP A 153 3.35 -7.84 8.67
CA TRP A 153 4.59 -8.31 9.28
C TRP A 153 4.88 -9.78 9.01
N LYS A 154 3.87 -10.66 8.94
CA LYS A 154 4.16 -12.06 8.63
C LYS A 154 4.60 -12.20 7.18
N LEU A 155 3.97 -11.49 6.25
CA LEU A 155 4.40 -11.47 4.85
C LEU A 155 5.81 -10.89 4.73
N TYR A 156 6.09 -9.77 5.40
CA TYR A 156 7.43 -9.18 5.49
C TYR A 156 8.50 -10.20 5.89
N TYR A 157 8.25 -10.98 6.96
CA TYR A 157 9.22 -11.97 7.43
C TYR A 157 9.39 -13.14 6.46
N VAL A 158 8.30 -13.60 5.85
CA VAL A 158 8.33 -14.70 4.86
C VAL A 158 9.16 -14.33 3.63
N ILE A 159 9.09 -13.07 3.18
CA ILE A 159 9.87 -12.59 2.02
C ILE A 159 11.18 -11.89 2.42
N GLU A 160 11.56 -11.90 3.70
CA GLU A 160 12.74 -11.21 4.24
C GLU A 160 12.81 -9.72 3.84
N GLY A 161 11.67 -9.05 3.74
CA GLY A 161 11.56 -7.65 3.30
C GLY A 161 11.97 -7.40 1.84
N GLN A 162 12.10 -8.44 1.01
CA GLN A 162 12.44 -8.35 -0.41
C GLN A 162 11.19 -8.59 -1.27
N LEU A 163 10.61 -7.50 -1.79
CA LEU A 163 9.42 -7.53 -2.65
C LEU A 163 9.56 -8.51 -3.83
N GLU A 164 10.76 -8.60 -4.39
CA GLU A 164 11.09 -9.48 -5.51
C GLU A 164 10.86 -10.97 -5.19
N ARG A 165 10.88 -11.36 -3.90
CA ARG A 165 10.61 -12.74 -3.48
C ARG A 165 9.13 -13.10 -3.40
N LEU A 166 8.22 -12.15 -3.64
CA LEU A 166 6.81 -12.47 -3.81
C LEU A 166 6.55 -13.21 -5.14
N PHE A 167 7.38 -12.98 -6.16
CA PHE A 167 7.24 -13.65 -7.44
C PHE A 167 7.53 -15.14 -7.28
N ASP A 168 6.66 -15.97 -7.85
CA ASP A 168 6.65 -17.43 -7.72
C ASP A 168 6.52 -17.95 -6.27
N HIS A 169 6.10 -17.10 -5.32
CA HIS A 169 5.90 -17.51 -3.94
C HIS A 169 4.70 -18.47 -3.82
N PRO A 170 4.81 -19.63 -3.14
CA PRO A 170 3.73 -20.62 -3.07
C PRO A 170 2.40 -20.09 -2.50
N LEU A 171 2.44 -19.01 -1.72
CA LEU A 171 1.24 -18.38 -1.19
C LEU A 171 0.36 -17.74 -2.27
N LEU A 172 0.91 -17.35 -3.43
CA LEU A 172 0.11 -16.89 -4.56
C LEU A 172 -0.84 -17.97 -5.06
N LYS A 173 -0.42 -19.25 -5.02
CA LYS A 173 -1.31 -20.36 -5.37
C LYS A 173 -2.50 -20.47 -4.42
N VAL A 174 -2.32 -20.10 -3.15
CA VAL A 174 -3.43 -20.05 -2.18
C VAL A 174 -4.41 -18.96 -2.59
N MET A 175 -3.95 -17.78 -3.00
CA MET A 175 -4.82 -16.69 -3.44
C MET A 175 -5.58 -17.04 -4.72
N GLU A 176 -4.90 -17.66 -5.69
CA GLU A 176 -5.54 -18.18 -6.91
C GLU A 176 -6.66 -19.19 -6.57
N VAL A 177 -6.40 -20.13 -5.65
CA VAL A 177 -7.40 -21.11 -5.20
C VAL A 177 -8.58 -20.42 -4.50
N LYS A 178 -8.34 -19.42 -3.65
CA LYS A 178 -9.42 -18.63 -3.04
C LYS A 178 -10.26 -17.94 -4.11
N ARG A 179 -9.62 -17.32 -5.12
CA ARG A 179 -10.33 -16.68 -6.24
C ARG A 179 -11.19 -17.67 -7.03
N GLN A 180 -10.68 -18.88 -7.30
CA GLN A 180 -11.38 -19.89 -8.10
C GLN A 180 -12.48 -20.64 -7.34
N ILE A 181 -12.36 -20.77 -6.02
CA ILE A 181 -13.25 -21.63 -5.21
C ILE A 181 -14.03 -20.83 -4.17
N GLU A 182 -13.36 -20.05 -3.32
CA GLU A 182 -13.99 -19.36 -2.20
C GLU A 182 -14.83 -18.17 -2.66
N ASN A 183 -14.30 -17.34 -3.58
CA ASN A 183 -15.00 -16.14 -4.04
C ASN A 183 -16.35 -16.48 -4.73
N PRO A 184 -16.44 -17.48 -5.63
CA PRO A 184 -17.73 -17.87 -6.22
C PRO A 184 -18.74 -18.34 -5.20
N ILE A 185 -18.33 -19.09 -4.17
CA ILE A 185 -19.24 -19.56 -3.10
C ILE A 185 -19.89 -18.36 -2.40
N GLY A 186 -19.10 -17.36 -2.01
CA GLY A 186 -19.61 -16.16 -1.36
C GLY A 186 -20.52 -15.34 -2.28
N LEU A 187 -20.17 -15.22 -3.55
CA LEU A 187 -20.96 -14.49 -4.54
C LEU A 187 -22.29 -15.18 -4.85
N ASP A 188 -22.28 -16.50 -5.04
CA ASP A 188 -23.49 -17.28 -5.33
C ASP A 188 -24.45 -17.26 -4.13
N TRP A 189 -23.92 -17.42 -2.92
CA TRP A 189 -24.72 -17.22 -1.71
C TRP A 189 -25.29 -15.80 -1.63
N SER A 190 -24.49 -14.78 -1.90
CA SER A 190 -24.94 -13.37 -1.89
C SER A 190 -26.09 -13.14 -2.88
N ARG A 191 -26.01 -13.69 -4.09
CA ARG A 191 -27.06 -13.59 -5.12
C ARG A 191 -28.38 -14.22 -4.70
N GLU A 192 -28.34 -15.31 -3.93
CA GLU A 192 -29.52 -15.99 -3.42
C GLU A 192 -30.16 -15.27 -2.21
N ASN A 193 -29.44 -14.35 -1.58
CA ASN A 193 -29.83 -13.71 -0.31
C ASN A 193 -29.95 -12.18 -0.42
N ILE A 194 -30.24 -11.67 -1.63
CA ILE A 194 -30.49 -10.23 -1.83
C ILE A 194 -31.90 -9.82 -1.38
N THR A 195 -31.99 -8.70 -0.66
CA THR A 195 -33.22 -7.95 -0.40
C THR A 195 -33.20 -6.70 -1.29
N PRO A 196 -34.10 -6.59 -2.29
CA PRO A 196 -34.17 -5.40 -3.14
C PRO A 196 -34.49 -4.14 -2.33
N ILE A 197 -33.74 -3.06 -2.58
CA ILE A 197 -34.04 -1.71 -2.07
C ILE A 197 -34.80 -0.93 -3.14
N ASN A 198 -34.36 -1.02 -4.39
CA ASN A 198 -35.02 -0.49 -5.59
C ASN A 198 -34.59 -1.30 -6.84
N ASP A 199 -34.92 -0.81 -8.05
CA ASP A 199 -34.64 -1.52 -9.32
C ASP A 199 -33.15 -1.67 -9.65
N GLU A 200 -32.28 -0.86 -9.04
CA GLU A 200 -30.83 -0.83 -9.31
C GLU A 200 -29.99 -1.32 -8.12
N ILE A 201 -30.57 -1.35 -6.91
CA ILE A 201 -29.84 -1.57 -5.66
C ILE A 201 -30.54 -2.64 -4.83
N ALA A 202 -29.76 -3.62 -4.38
CA ALA A 202 -30.18 -4.60 -3.38
C ALA A 202 -29.11 -4.71 -2.28
N VAL A 203 -29.50 -5.24 -1.12
CA VAL A 203 -28.61 -5.47 0.02
C VAL A 203 -28.58 -6.95 0.37
N VAL A 204 -27.44 -7.43 0.86
CA VAL A 204 -27.29 -8.76 1.46
C VAL A 204 -27.19 -8.56 2.97
N GLU A 205 -28.17 -9.07 3.72
CA GLU A 205 -28.12 -9.04 5.19
C GLU A 205 -27.28 -10.21 5.71
N ILE A 206 -26.14 -9.88 6.32
CA ILE A 206 -25.25 -10.87 6.94
C ILE A 206 -25.53 -10.80 8.46
N ALA A 207 -26.15 -11.84 9.00
CA ALA A 207 -26.55 -11.94 10.42
C ALA A 207 -25.36 -12.17 11.37
#